data_AF-A0A094QR30-F1
#
_entry.id   AF-A0A094QR30-F1
#
_cell.length_a   1.000
_cell.length_b   1.000
_cell.length_c   1.000
_cell.angle_alpha   90.00
_cell.angle_beta   90.00
_cell.angle_gamma   90.00
#
_symmetry.space_group_name_H-M   'P 1'
#
loop_
_entity.id
_entity.type
_entity.pdbx_description
1 polymer ?
#
loop_
_entity_poly.entity_id
_entity_poly.type
_entity_poly.pdbx_seq_one_letter_code
_entity_poly.pdbx_strand_id
1 'polypeptide(L)'
;MARRRLNFNRRRNTNSRALVLGFFLFFLALTIAPPVQHYFSQRAEISAVQAQIKAGNSAVNEARKELELWRDPEYVKSQARARLHFVLPGERQYIVTDSVSEAAENKTEVANNLPVGLPWYNRLIISITETGAN
;
A
#
# COMPACT_ATOMS: atom_id res chain seq x y z
N MET A 1 7.72 -72.42 -55.56
CA MET A 1 7.26 -71.21 -54.84
C MET A 1 7.26 -71.47 -53.34
N ALA A 2 8.23 -70.93 -52.59
CA ALA A 2 8.33 -71.15 -51.15
C ALA A 2 7.79 -69.93 -50.39
N ARG A 3 6.68 -70.08 -49.67
CA ARG A 3 6.12 -69.03 -48.82
C ARG A 3 6.81 -69.07 -47.45
N ARG A 4 7.74 -68.15 -47.22
CA ARG A 4 8.41 -67.93 -45.93
C ARG A 4 7.39 -67.35 -44.94
N ARG A 5 6.89 -68.17 -44.01
CA ARG A 5 6.06 -67.72 -42.90
C ARG A 5 6.97 -67.12 -41.82
N LEU A 6 6.85 -65.82 -41.59
CA LEU A 6 7.52 -65.14 -40.47
C LEU A 6 6.66 -65.33 -39.22
N ASN A 7 7.02 -66.29 -38.38
CA ASN A 7 6.44 -66.42 -37.05
C ASN A 7 7.01 -65.34 -36.13
N PHE A 8 6.23 -64.28 -35.90
CA PHE A 8 6.49 -63.32 -34.83
C PHE A 8 5.95 -63.87 -33.51
N ASN A 9 6.65 -64.84 -32.94
CA ASN A 9 6.40 -65.26 -31.57
C ASN A 9 7.06 -64.25 -30.61
N ARG A 10 6.43 -63.08 -30.44
CA ARG A 10 6.84 -62.11 -29.44
C ARG A 10 6.36 -62.62 -28.09
N ARG A 11 7.21 -63.41 -27.41
CA ARG A 11 7.01 -63.73 -25.99
C ARG A 11 7.05 -62.45 -25.18
N ARG A 12 5.89 -61.82 -25.02
CA ARG A 12 5.64 -60.82 -23.99
C ARG A 12 5.57 -61.58 -22.68
N ASN A 13 6.72 -61.68 -22.02
CA ASN A 13 6.77 -61.93 -20.59
C ASN A 13 6.37 -60.62 -19.90
N THR A 14 5.15 -60.13 -20.17
CA THR A 14 4.62 -58.97 -19.47
C THR A 14 4.28 -59.44 -18.07
N ASN A 15 5.24 -59.25 -17.17
CA ASN A 15 5.03 -59.36 -15.74
C ASN A 15 3.93 -58.34 -15.39
N SER A 16 2.67 -58.78 -15.41
CA SER A 16 1.49 -57.95 -15.12
C SER A 16 1.65 -57.24 -13.77
N ARG A 17 2.33 -57.90 -12.82
CA ARG A 17 2.75 -57.33 -11.53
C ARG A 17 3.63 -56.09 -11.67
N ALA A 18 4.58 -56.08 -12.61
CA ALA A 18 5.45 -54.92 -12.85
C ALA A 18 4.69 -53.75 -13.47
N LEU A 19 3.71 -54.03 -14.35
CA LEU A 19 2.83 -53.00 -14.90
C LEU A 19 1.92 -52.39 -13.82
N VAL A 20 1.36 -53.23 -12.94
CA VAL A 20 0.55 -52.76 -11.81
C VAL A 20 1.39 -51.94 -10.83
N LEU A 21 2.61 -52.37 -10.50
CA LEU A 21 3.54 -51.60 -9.65
C LEU A 21 3.89 -50.24 -10.27
N GLY A 22 4.20 -50.20 -11.56
CA GLY A 22 4.50 -48.95 -12.27
C GLY A 22 3.30 -48.00 -12.29
N PHE A 23 2.10 -48.52 -12.55
CA PHE A 23 0.87 -47.73 -12.53
C PHE A 23 0.57 -47.19 -11.13
N PHE A 24 0.76 -48.00 -10.08
CA PHE A 24 0.53 -47.58 -8.70
C PHE A 24 1.51 -46.49 -8.26
N LEU A 25 2.79 -46.62 -8.61
CA LEU A 25 3.79 -45.57 -8.36
C LEU A 25 3.47 -44.28 -9.12
N PHE A 26 2.99 -44.39 -10.36
CA PHE A 26 2.57 -43.25 -11.15
C PHE A 26 1.35 -42.54 -10.54
N PHE A 27 0.34 -43.30 -10.10
CA PHE A 27 -0.83 -42.77 -9.41
C PHE A 27 -0.47 -42.12 -8.07
N LEU A 28 0.45 -42.73 -7.31
CA LEU A 28 0.93 -42.20 -6.04
C LEU A 28 1.68 -40.88 -6.24
N ALA A 29 2.52 -40.79 -7.27
CA ALA A 29 3.20 -39.55 -7.63
C ALA A 29 2.22 -38.45 -8.06
N LEU A 30 1.21 -38.77 -8.88
CA LEU A 30 0.16 -37.84 -9.30
C LEU A 30 -0.71 -37.35 -8.14
N THR A 31 -0.95 -38.20 -7.14
CA THR A 31 -1.74 -37.86 -5.96
C THR A 31 -0.96 -36.98 -4.97
N ILE A 32 0.35 -37.19 -4.85
CA ILE A 32 1.23 -36.43 -3.94
C ILE A 32 1.70 -35.10 -4.56
N ALA A 33 1.76 -34.99 -5.88
CA ALA A 33 2.20 -33.79 -6.58
C ALA A 33 1.38 -32.51 -6.22
N PRO A 34 0.03 -32.51 -6.22
CA PRO A 34 -0.74 -31.33 -5.82
C PRO A 34 -0.50 -30.87 -4.35
N PRO A 35 -0.51 -31.76 -3.33
CA PRO A 35 -0.31 -31.37 -1.93
C PRO A 35 0.99 -30.63 -1.64
N VAL A 36 2.09 -31.00 -2.31
CA VAL A 36 3.41 -30.36 -2.09
C VAL A 36 3.38 -28.89 -2.51
N GLN A 37 2.65 -28.56 -3.58
CA GLN A 37 2.52 -27.19 -4.07
C GLN A 37 1.70 -26.30 -3.11
N HIS A 38 0.63 -26.83 -2.50
CA HIS A 38 -0.23 -26.08 -1.60
C HIS A 38 0.40 -25.77 -0.23
N TYR A 39 1.31 -26.62 0.25
CA TYR A 39 1.96 -26.42 1.56
C TYR A 39 2.87 -25.18 1.59
N PHE A 40 3.52 -24.84 0.47
CA PHE A 40 4.39 -23.67 0.39
C PHE A 40 3.62 -22.36 0.17
N SER A 41 2.48 -22.38 -0.54
CA SER A 41 1.68 -21.17 -0.77
C SER A 41 0.95 -20.69 0.48
N GLN A 42 0.47 -21.60 1.34
CA GLN A 42 -0.22 -21.25 2.58
C GLN A 42 0.68 -20.50 3.58
N ARG A 43 1.98 -20.79 3.62
CA ARG A 43 2.90 -20.11 4.55
C ARG A 43 3.12 -18.64 4.21
N ALA A 44 3.13 -18.29 2.93
CA ALA A 44 3.25 -16.90 2.49
C ALA A 44 1.97 -16.09 2.76
N GLU A 45 0.81 -16.73 2.62
CA GLU A 45 -0.48 -16.09 2.90
C GLU A 45 -0.67 -15.82 4.40
N ILE A 46 -0.29 -16.77 5.26
CA ILE A 46 -0.37 -16.60 6.72
C ILE A 46 0.55 -15.46 7.20
N SER A 47 1.77 -15.36 6.68
CA SER A 47 2.69 -14.29 7.09
C SER A 47 2.21 -12.92 6.62
N ALA A 48 1.67 -12.82 5.40
CA ALA A 48 1.10 -11.60 4.87
C ALA A 48 -0.13 -11.12 5.67
N VAL A 49 -1.03 -12.03 6.05
CA VAL A 49 -2.22 -11.70 6.85
C VAL A 49 -1.82 -11.28 8.28
N GLN A 50 -0.86 -11.98 8.91
CA GLN A 50 -0.36 -11.60 10.23
C GLN A 50 0.32 -10.22 10.22
N ALA A 51 1.09 -9.90 9.18
CA ALA A 51 1.71 -8.59 9.01
C ALA A 51 0.65 -7.47 8.91
N GLN A 52 -0.44 -7.71 8.16
CA GLN A 52 -1.55 -6.75 8.05
C GLN A 52 -2.24 -6.52 9.39
N ILE A 53 -2.52 -7.58 10.16
CA ILE A 53 -3.12 -7.46 11.50
C ILE A 53 -2.20 -6.65 12.42
N LYS A 54 -0.89 -6.92 12.40
CA LYS A 54 0.08 -6.19 13.22
C LYS A 54 0.14 -4.71 12.85
N ALA A 55 0.18 -4.38 11.56
CA ALA A 55 0.20 -3.00 11.08
C ALA A 55 -1.08 -2.25 11.47
N GLY A 56 -2.25 -2.87 11.27
CA GLY A 56 -3.54 -2.29 11.66
C GLY A 56 -3.64 -2.04 13.17
N ASN A 57 -3.21 -3.00 13.98
CA ASN A 57 -3.18 -2.84 15.44
C ASN A 57 -2.23 -1.72 15.89
N SER A 58 -1.07 -1.56 15.24
CA SER A 58 -0.14 -0.45 15.54
C SER A 58 -0.81 0.90 15.27
N ALA A 59 -1.42 1.06 14.09
CA ALA A 59 -2.08 2.30 13.69
C ALA A 59 -3.24 2.67 14.64
N VAL A 60 -4.05 1.68 15.05
CA VAL A 60 -5.13 1.91 16.01
C VAL A 60 -4.59 2.32 17.38
N ASN A 61 -3.50 1.70 17.85
CA ASN A 61 -2.89 2.04 19.13
C ASN A 61 -2.26 3.45 19.11
N GLU A 62 -1.61 3.83 18.02
CA GLU A 62 -1.07 5.18 17.83
C GLU A 62 -2.20 6.23 17.81
N ALA A 63 -3.25 6.00 17.02
CA ALA A 63 -4.41 6.89 16.97
C ALA A 63 -5.11 7.02 18.33
N ARG A 64 -5.20 5.93 19.11
CA ARG A 64 -5.76 5.97 20.48
C ARG A 64 -4.91 6.81 21.43
N LYS A 65 -3.58 6.66 21.39
CA LYS A 65 -2.67 7.48 22.19
C LYS A 65 -2.79 8.95 21.83
N GLU A 66 -2.87 9.26 20.53
CA GLU A 66 -3.07 10.63 20.07
C GLU A 66 -4.39 11.19 20.59
N LEU A 67 -5.48 10.43 20.47
CA LEU A 67 -6.79 10.83 20.99
C LEU A 67 -6.76 11.10 22.50
N GLU A 68 -6.05 10.28 23.27
CA GLU A 68 -5.88 10.51 24.71
C GLU A 68 -5.16 11.84 25.00
N LEU A 69 -4.13 12.18 24.22
CA LEU A 69 -3.44 13.47 24.31
C LEU A 69 -4.38 14.64 23.95
N TRP A 70 -5.15 14.52 22.87
CA TRP A 70 -6.12 15.54 22.46
C TRP A 70 -7.29 15.72 23.45
N ARG A 71 -7.56 14.74 24.31
CA ARG A 71 -8.56 14.84 25.38
C ARG A 71 -8.07 15.61 26.60
N ASP A 72 -6.76 15.81 26.73
CA ASP A 72 -6.20 16.65 27.80
C ASP A 72 -6.39 18.14 27.46
N PRO A 73 -7.18 18.89 28.25
CA PRO A 73 -7.42 20.30 28.00
C PRO A 73 -6.15 21.16 28.06
N GLU A 74 -5.13 20.77 28.84
CA GLU A 74 -3.86 21.50 28.88
C GLU A 74 -3.04 21.31 27.61
N TYR A 75 -3.05 20.08 27.06
CA TYR A 75 -2.43 19.80 25.77
C TYR A 75 -3.07 20.64 24.66
N VAL A 76 -4.40 20.70 24.59
CA VAL A 76 -5.13 21.52 23.61
C VAL A 76 -4.81 23.00 23.75
N LYS A 77 -4.79 23.55 24.97
CA LYS A 77 -4.41 24.96 25.21
C LYS A 77 -2.99 25.25 24.74
N SER A 78 -2.03 24.35 25.01
CA SER A 78 -0.64 24.53 24.59
C SER A 78 -0.50 24.49 23.06
N GLN A 79 -1.17 23.57 22.38
CA GLN A 79 -1.16 23.45 20.92
C GLN A 79 -1.86 24.64 20.24
N ALA A 80 -2.99 25.08 20.78
CA ALA A 80 -3.71 26.26 20.31
C ALA A 80 -2.86 27.53 20.43
N ARG A 81 -2.14 27.70 21.55
CA ARG A 81 -1.23 28.84 21.73
C ARG A 81 0.00 28.75 20.81
N ALA A 82 0.56 27.56 20.62
CA ALA A 82 1.76 27.37 19.80
C ALA A 82 1.48 27.52 18.29
N ARG A 83 0.35 27.00 17.80
CA ARG A 83 0.03 26.98 16.36
C ARG A 83 -0.89 28.11 15.91
N LEU A 84 -1.87 28.48 16.72
CA LEU A 84 -2.91 29.45 16.36
C LEU A 84 -2.76 30.78 17.10
N HIS A 85 -1.75 30.88 17.96
CA HIS A 85 -1.51 32.04 18.81
C HIS A 85 -2.75 32.46 19.63
N PHE A 86 -3.60 31.50 20.00
CA PHE A 86 -4.76 31.77 20.85
C PHE A 86 -4.34 32.07 22.29
N VAL A 87 -5.09 32.97 22.91
CA VAL A 87 -4.93 33.40 24.30
C VAL A 87 -6.23 33.18 25.06
N LEU A 88 -6.15 32.95 26.37
CA LEU A 88 -7.36 32.86 27.19
C LEU A 88 -8.00 34.25 27.32
N PRO A 89 -9.34 34.34 27.49
CA PRO A 89 -10.00 35.62 27.74
C PRO A 89 -9.41 36.29 29.00
N GLY A 90 -8.81 37.47 28.83
CA GLY A 90 -8.11 38.22 29.88
C GLY A 90 -6.58 38.20 29.81
N GLU A 91 -5.97 37.35 28.96
CA GLU A 91 -4.53 37.36 28.70
C GLU A 91 -4.18 38.39 27.59
N ARG A 92 -3.10 39.17 27.77
CA ARG A 92 -2.60 40.09 26.74
C ARG A 92 -1.55 39.41 25.88
N GLN A 93 -1.82 39.31 24.59
CA GLN A 93 -0.88 38.77 23.59
C GLN A 93 0.13 39.86 23.17
N TYR A 94 1.42 39.61 23.38
CA TYR A 94 2.48 40.46 22.85
C TYR A 94 3.06 39.80 21.60
N ILE A 95 2.80 40.39 20.44
CA ILE A 95 3.48 40.01 19.19
C ILE A 95 4.69 40.92 19.09
N VAL A 96 5.88 40.34 19.16
CA VAL A 96 7.13 41.06 18.94
C VAL A 96 7.30 41.22 17.42
N THR A 97 6.77 42.31 16.88
CA THR A 97 7.17 42.81 15.57
C THR A 97 8.51 43.52 15.75
N ASP A 98 9.59 42.77 15.58
CA ASP A 98 10.90 43.37 15.40
C ASP A 98 10.84 44.14 14.08
N SER A 99 10.95 45.47 14.14
CA SER A 99 10.73 46.35 12.98
C SER A 99 11.88 46.35 11.97
N VAL A 100 12.82 45.42 12.07
CA VAL A 100 13.88 45.19 11.08
C VAL A 100 14.19 43.71 11.02
N SER A 101 13.31 42.97 10.39
CA SER A 101 13.73 41.89 9.51
C SER A 101 12.74 41.93 8.37
N GLU A 102 13.23 41.97 7.13
CA GLU A 102 12.46 41.52 5.99
C GLU A 102 11.95 40.13 6.39
N ALA A 103 10.75 40.08 6.98
CA ALA A 103 9.96 38.88 6.97
C ALA A 103 9.96 38.54 5.49
N ALA A 104 10.68 37.49 5.13
CA ALA A 104 10.47 36.80 3.88
C ALA A 104 8.97 36.51 3.90
N GLU A 105 8.20 37.44 3.35
CA GLU A 105 6.86 37.20 2.93
C GLU A 105 7.05 35.98 2.06
N ASN A 106 6.67 34.82 2.60
CA ASN A 106 6.20 33.73 1.77
C ASN A 106 4.93 34.26 1.10
N LYS A 107 5.12 35.25 0.22
CA LYS A 107 4.17 35.77 -0.72
C LYS A 107 3.91 34.55 -1.56
N THR A 108 2.79 33.91 -1.26
CA THR A 108 2.19 32.97 -2.19
C THR A 108 2.16 33.69 -3.52
N GLU A 109 2.80 33.11 -4.53
CA GLU A 109 2.82 33.74 -5.83
C GLU A 109 1.38 33.89 -6.31
N VAL A 110 0.93 35.13 -6.45
CA VAL A 110 -0.40 35.43 -6.95
C VAL A 110 -0.23 35.87 -8.41
N ALA A 111 -1.01 35.24 -9.29
CA ALA A 111 -1.11 35.63 -10.69
C ALA A 111 -1.47 37.13 -10.81
N ASN A 112 -0.61 37.92 -11.42
CA ASN A 112 -0.77 39.37 -11.53
C ASN A 112 -1.46 39.77 -12.84
N ASN A 113 -1.44 38.91 -13.85
CA ASN A 113 -1.89 39.23 -15.20
C ASN A 113 -3.16 38.44 -15.60
N LEU A 114 -4.25 38.67 -14.86
CA LEU A 114 -5.55 38.06 -15.13
C LEU A 114 -6.39 38.97 -16.05
N PRO A 115 -6.70 38.58 -17.30
CA PRO A 115 -7.50 39.42 -18.19
C PRO A 115 -8.93 39.57 -17.66
N VAL A 116 -9.41 40.81 -17.59
CA VAL A 116 -10.79 41.15 -17.23
C VAL A 116 -11.73 40.91 -18.41
N GLY A 117 -12.91 40.32 -18.13
CA GLY A 117 -13.93 39.98 -19.15
C GLY A 117 -14.03 38.48 -19.49
N LEU A 118 -13.17 37.63 -18.93
CA LEU A 118 -13.24 36.18 -19.08
C LEU A 118 -14.18 35.53 -18.03
N PRO A 119 -14.86 34.43 -18.37
CA PRO A 119 -15.56 33.60 -17.40
C PRO A 119 -14.64 33.15 -16.25
N TRP A 120 -15.21 32.94 -15.07
CA TRP A 120 -14.46 32.60 -13.85
C TRP A 120 -13.62 31.31 -13.98
N TYR A 121 -14.09 30.32 -14.75
CA TYR A 121 -13.37 29.07 -14.94
C TYR A 121 -12.06 29.24 -15.73
N ASN A 122 -12.04 30.10 -16.76
CA ASN A 122 -10.83 30.41 -17.52
C ASN A 122 -9.80 31.16 -16.65
N ARG A 123 -10.28 32.06 -15.77
CA ARG A 123 -9.41 32.81 -14.85
C ARG A 123 -8.70 31.90 -13.85
N LEU A 124 -9.36 30.85 -13.37
CA LEU A 124 -8.74 29.86 -12.48
C LEU A 124 -7.64 29.05 -13.18
N ILE A 125 -7.88 28.60 -14.41
CA ILE A 125 -6.87 27.85 -15.18
C ILE A 125 -5.64 28.73 -15.44
N ILE A 126 -5.85 29.99 -15.85
CA ILE A 126 -4.77 30.96 -16.10
C ILE A 126 -3.97 31.22 -14.81
N SER A 127 -4.66 31.39 -13.68
CA SER A 127 -4.01 31.57 -12.38
C SER A 127 -3.04 30.43 -12.07
N ILE A 128 -3.45 29.17 -12.22
CA ILE A 128 -2.60 28.02 -11.92
C ILE A 128 -1.40 27.96 -12.88
N THR A 129 -1.63 28.23 -14.17
CA THR A 129 -0.56 28.22 -15.18
C THR A 129 0.44 29.36 -15.02
N GLU A 130 -0.01 30.54 -14.56
CA GLU A 130 0.85 31.70 -14.34
C GLU A 130 1.68 31.53 -13.06
N THR A 131 1.08 31.03 -11.97
CA THR A 131 1.79 30.76 -10.71
C THR A 131 2.74 29.56 -10.79
N GLY A 132 2.50 28.62 -11.71
CA GLY A 132 3.34 27.43 -11.89
C GLY A 132 4.47 27.59 -12.93
N ALA A 133 4.52 28.73 -13.62
CA ALA A 133 5.52 29.03 -14.64
C ALA A 133 6.71 29.86 -14.12
N ASN A 134 6.63 30.35 -12.88
CA ASN A 134 7.71 31.02 -12.16
C ASN A 134 8.51 30.04 -11.30
#